data_AF-A0A7S0NSJ5-F1
#
_entry.id   AF-A0A7S0NSJ5-F1
#
_cell.length_a   1.000
_cell.length_b   1.000
_cell.length_c   1.000
_cell.angle_alpha   90.00
_cell.angle_beta   90.00
_cell.angle_gamma   90.00
#
_symmetry.space_group_name_H-M   'P 1'
#
loop_
_entity.id
_entity.type
_entity.pdbx_description
1 polymer ?
#
loop_
_entity_poly.entity_id
_entity_poly.type
_entity_poly.pdbx_seq_one_letter_code
_entity_poly.pdbx_strand_id
1 'polypeptide(L)'
;DERTVAHLLCDQLEFADLLVVNKADLVSELQLGAVEDFLRKVNQRAEVIVTSRSRLAPQSLLGEARFDLRRAEEHPAWLKEARENEHTPETTEYGISSFVYRAARPFHPERLAAALGS
;
A
#
# COMPACT_ATOMS: atom_id res chain seq x y z
N ASP A 1 -16.78 3.11 16.75
CA ASP A 1 -16.00 4.06 15.94
C ASP A 1 -15.83 3.42 14.58
N GLU A 2 -16.41 3.97 13.52
CA GLU A 2 -16.37 3.35 12.18
C GLU A 2 -14.99 3.60 11.56
N ARG A 3 -14.05 2.70 11.82
CA ARG A 3 -12.77 2.67 11.11
C ARG A 3 -13.02 2.35 9.64
N THR A 4 -12.64 3.28 8.77
CA THR A 4 -12.84 3.16 7.32
C THR A 4 -11.59 2.59 6.64
N VAL A 5 -11.73 2.07 5.42
CA VAL A 5 -10.58 1.65 4.58
C VAL A 5 -9.55 2.78 4.42
N ALA A 6 -9.99 4.05 4.45
CA ALA A 6 -9.08 5.20 4.41
C ALA A 6 -8.16 5.26 5.64
N HIS A 7 -8.65 4.90 6.83
CA HIS A 7 -7.81 4.82 8.03
C HIS A 7 -6.74 3.74 7.89
N LEU A 8 -7.11 2.55 7.41
CA LEU A 8 -6.13 1.48 7.16
C LEU A 8 -5.04 1.92 6.17
N LEU A 9 -5.42 2.62 5.10
CA LEU A 9 -4.44 3.12 4.13
C LEU A 9 -3.52 4.18 4.72
N CYS A 10 -4.04 5.08 5.57
CA CYS A 10 -3.21 6.04 6.30
C CYS A 10 -2.22 5.32 7.23
N ASP A 11 -2.69 4.35 8.01
CA ASP A 11 -1.84 3.57 8.92
C ASP A 11 -0.71 2.90 8.13
N GLN A 12 -1.02 2.18 7.04
CA GLN A 12 -0.01 1.54 6.20
C GLN A 12 1.04 2.52 5.63
N LEU A 13 0.65 3.76 5.29
CA LEU A 13 1.59 4.78 4.82
C LEU A 13 2.49 5.31 5.93
N GLU A 14 1.94 5.51 7.14
CA GLU A 14 2.68 6.03 8.30
C GLU A 14 3.75 5.05 8.82
N PHE A 15 3.50 3.75 8.70
CA PHE A 15 4.42 2.71 9.19
C PHE A 15 5.44 2.20 8.18
N ALA A 16 5.25 2.47 6.89
CA ALA A 16 6.12 1.92 5.86
C ALA A 16 7.57 2.41 6.01
N ASP A 17 8.54 1.50 5.93
CA ASP A 17 9.97 1.85 5.79
C ASP A 17 10.34 2.23 4.34
N LEU A 18 9.54 1.77 3.38
CA LEU A 18 9.73 1.96 1.95
C LEU A 18 8.39 2.19 1.27
N LEU A 19 8.28 3.29 0.54
CA LEU A 19 7.14 3.66 -0.28
C LEU A 19 7.55 3.62 -1.76
N VAL A 20 6.90 2.75 -2.53
CA VAL A 20 7.15 2.63 -3.97
C VAL A 20 6.03 3.32 -4.75
N VAL A 21 6.34 4.46 -5.37
CA VAL A 21 5.41 5.20 -6.22
C VAL A 21 5.51 4.67 -7.64
N ASN A 22 4.62 3.75 -8.00
CA ASN A 22 4.60 3.12 -9.32
C ASN A 22 3.68 3.87 -10.30
N LYS A 23 3.87 3.62 -11.61
CA LYS A 23 3.13 4.21 -12.73
C LYS A 23 3.44 5.68 -12.94
N ALA A 24 4.66 6.11 -12.61
CA ALA A 24 5.13 7.46 -12.87
C ALA A 24 5.05 7.86 -14.35
N ASP A 25 5.03 6.87 -15.27
CA ASP A 25 4.88 7.07 -16.71
C ASP A 25 3.48 7.48 -17.15
N LEU A 26 2.48 7.43 -16.27
CA LEU A 26 1.08 7.76 -16.57
C LEU A 26 0.65 9.13 -16.03
N VAL A 27 1.55 9.87 -15.38
CA VAL A 27 1.24 11.14 -14.71
C VAL A 27 2.23 12.22 -15.13
N SER A 28 1.84 13.48 -14.99
CA SER A 28 2.76 14.60 -15.20
C SER A 28 3.73 14.75 -14.04
N GLU A 29 4.85 15.43 -14.27
CA GLU A 29 5.83 15.76 -13.21
C GLU A 29 5.18 16.54 -12.06
N LEU A 30 4.23 17.43 -12.36
CA LEU A 30 3.49 18.18 -11.34
C LEU A 30 2.64 17.26 -10.45
N GLN A 31 1.95 16.29 -11.05
CA GLN A 31 1.13 15.33 -10.31
C GLN A 31 2.01 14.39 -9.48
N LEU A 32 3.12 13.93 -10.05
CA LEU A 32 4.09 13.10 -9.33
C LEU A 32 4.68 13.84 -8.13
N GLY A 33 5.12 15.09 -8.32
CA GLY A 33 5.64 15.92 -7.23
C GLY A 33 4.62 16.13 -6.12
N ALA A 34 3.33 16.33 -6.45
CA ALA A 34 2.27 16.43 -5.44
C ALA A 34 2.10 15.14 -4.61
N VAL A 35 2.25 13.97 -5.24
CA VAL A 35 2.24 12.68 -4.54
C VAL A 35 3.46 12.54 -3.64
N GLU A 36 4.66 12.85 -4.14
CA GLU A 36 5.89 12.78 -3.34
C GLU A 36 5.83 13.72 -2.13
N ASP A 37 5.35 14.95 -2.30
CA ASP A 37 5.16 15.93 -1.23
C ASP A 37 4.14 15.45 -0.19
N PHE A 38 3.05 14.81 -0.63
CA PHE A 38 2.07 14.21 0.26
C PHE A 38 2.69 13.07 1.09
N LEU A 39 3.37 12.14 0.43
CA LEU A 39 4.00 11.00 1.10
C LEU A 39 5.06 11.45 2.10
N ARG A 40 5.86 12.46 1.76
CA ARG A 40 6.83 13.09 2.67
C ARG A 40 6.16 13.69 3.91
N LYS A 41 4.99 14.31 3.78
CA LYS A 41 4.24 14.89 4.92
C LYS A 41 3.69 13.82 5.84
N VAL A 42 3.16 12.74 5.26
CA VAL A 42 2.59 11.60 6.01
C VAL A 42 3.69 10.80 6.70
N ASN A 43 4.76 10.49 5.97
CA ASN A 43 5.87 9.68 6.47
C ASN A 43 7.20 10.26 5.99
N GLN A 44 7.83 11.07 6.85
CA GLN A 44 9.13 11.69 6.58
C GLN A 44 10.30 10.70 6.63
N ARG A 45 10.06 9.48 7.13
CA ARG A 45 11.10 8.50 7.47
C ARG A 45 11.24 7.44 6.39
N ALA A 46 10.15 7.11 5.70
CA ALA A 46 10.15 6.18 4.59
C ALA A 46 11.10 6.65 3.47
N GLU A 47 11.85 5.71 2.92
CA GLU A 47 12.44 5.94 1.61
C GLU A 47 11.33 5.94 0.56
N VAL A 48 11.40 6.87 -0.40
CA VAL A 48 10.44 6.95 -1.50
C VAL A 48 11.17 6.61 -2.79
N ILE A 49 10.70 5.56 -3.50
CA ILE A 49 11.24 5.14 -4.79
C ILE A 49 10.16 5.32 -5.85
N VAL A 50 10.45 6.18 -6.83
CA VAL A 50 9.59 6.37 -8.00
C VAL A 50 9.93 5.33 -9.07
N THR A 51 8.90 4.69 -9.63
CA THR A 51 9.06 3.63 -10.63
C THR A 51 8.02 3.70 -11.74
N SER A 52 8.37 3.11 -12.88
CA SER A 52 7.44 2.80 -13.98
C SER A 52 7.42 1.29 -14.20
N ARG A 53 6.22 0.71 -14.26
CA ARG A 53 5.99 -0.74 -14.40
C ARG A 53 6.73 -1.57 -13.33
N SER A 54 6.82 -1.05 -12.10
CA SER A 54 7.48 -1.70 -10.97
C SER A 54 8.92 -2.12 -11.28
N ARG A 55 9.63 -1.36 -12.11
CA ARG A 55 11.05 -1.59 -12.39
C ARG A 55 11.89 -1.03 -11.25
N LEU A 56 12.30 -1.91 -10.35
CA LEU A 56 13.27 -1.65 -9.29
C LEU A 56 14.06 -2.93 -9.00
N ALA A 57 15.24 -2.78 -8.41
CA ALA A 57 16.05 -3.91 -8.00
C ALA A 57 15.33 -4.68 -6.88
N PRO A 58 15.12 -6.01 -6.98
CA PRO A 58 14.50 -6.79 -5.91
C PRO A 58 15.21 -6.65 -4.56
N GLN A 59 16.51 -6.37 -4.58
CA GLN A 59 17.32 -6.12 -3.39
C GLN A 59 16.84 -4.90 -2.60
N SER A 60 16.30 -3.87 -3.28
CA SER A 60 15.71 -2.70 -2.63
C SER A 60 14.41 -3.03 -1.87
N LEU A 61 13.76 -4.16 -2.20
CA LEU A 61 12.55 -4.63 -1.51
C LEU A 61 12.86 -5.68 -0.42
N LEU A 62 13.79 -6.60 -0.70
CA LEU A 62 13.98 -7.83 0.09
C LEU A 62 15.34 -7.92 0.80
N GLY A 63 16.31 -7.11 0.39
CA GLY A 63 17.71 -7.24 0.80
C GLY A 63 18.13 -6.32 1.94
N GLU A 64 17.28 -5.38 2.33
CA GLU A 64 17.56 -4.42 3.38
C GLU A 64 16.75 -4.78 4.62
N ALA A 65 17.44 -5.06 5.73
CA ALA A 65 16.80 -5.22 7.04
C ALA A 65 16.32 -3.84 7.55
N ARG A 66 15.34 -3.26 6.86
CA ARG A 66 14.76 -1.95 7.18
C ARG A 66 13.93 -1.99 8.47
N PHE A 67 13.44 -3.18 8.81
CA PHE A 67 12.77 -3.46 10.06
C PHE A 67 13.74 -3.37 11.25
N ASP A 68 13.50 -2.41 12.15
CA ASP A 68 14.18 -2.28 13.44
C ASP A 68 13.17 -2.43 14.58
N LEU A 69 13.26 -3.53 15.33
CA LEU A 69 12.35 -3.85 16.42
C LEU A 69 12.29 -2.76 17.50
N ARG A 70 13.42 -2.11 17.79
CA ARG A 70 13.47 -1.02 18.79
C ARG A 70 12.70 0.21 18.30
N ARG A 71 12.66 0.44 16.98
CA ARG A 71 11.84 1.49 16.38
C ARG A 71 10.37 1.13 16.35
N ALA A 72 10.05 -0.13 16.07
CA ALA A 72 8.66 -0.60 16.10
C ALA A 72 8.06 -0.43 17.51
N GLU A 73 8.85 -0.73 18.56
CA GLU A 73 8.47 -0.54 19.98
C GLU A 73 8.20 0.93 20.37
N GLU A 74 8.81 1.92 19.70
CA GLU A 74 8.54 3.33 19.96
C GLU A 74 7.16 3.78 19.44
N HIS A 75 6.54 3.00 18.55
CA HIS A 75 5.27 3.38 17.95
C HIS A 75 4.07 2.87 18.77
N PRO A 76 3.16 3.75 19.25
CA PRO A 76 2.06 3.38 20.13
C PRO A 76 1.14 2.29 19.56
N ALA A 77 0.90 2.32 18.24
CA ALA A 77 0.04 1.33 17.59
C ALA A 77 0.69 -0.06 17.46
N TRP A 78 2.02 -0.14 17.26
CA TRP A 78 2.73 -1.42 17.25
C TRP A 78 2.74 -2.04 18.64
N LEU A 79 2.92 -1.22 19.69
CA LEU A 79 2.81 -1.68 21.08
C LEU A 79 1.40 -2.21 21.40
N LYS A 80 0.37 -1.69 20.73
CA LYS A 80 -1.00 -2.15 20.82
C LYS A 80 -1.19 -3.48 20.08
N GLU A 81 -0.73 -3.57 18.83
CA GLU A 81 -0.77 -4.81 18.02
C GLU A 81 0.03 -5.98 18.62
N ALA A 82 1.16 -5.70 19.26
CA ALA A 82 2.00 -6.72 19.89
C ALA A 82 1.44 -7.22 21.23
N ARG A 83 0.58 -6.42 21.90
CA ARG A 83 -0.04 -6.76 23.18
C ARG A 83 -1.43 -7.37 23.02
N GLU A 84 -2.17 -6.92 22.01
CA GLU A 84 -3.50 -7.42 21.68
C GLU A 84 -3.35 -8.59 20.68
N ASN A 85 -3.29 -9.83 21.19
CA ASN A 85 -3.37 -11.07 20.39
C ASN A 85 -4.74 -11.26 19.69
N GLU A 86 -5.56 -10.21 19.61
CA GLU A 86 -6.88 -10.19 18.99
C GLU A 86 -6.82 -9.39 17.69
N HIS A 87 -6.04 -9.88 16.73
CA HIS A 87 -6.09 -9.34 15.38
C HIS A 87 -7.42 -9.75 14.76
N THR A 88 -8.32 -8.78 14.59
CA THR A 88 -9.50 -8.97 13.74
C THR A 88 -9.01 -8.83 12.30
N PRO A 89 -9.16 -9.84 11.43
CA PRO A 89 -8.71 -9.74 10.05
C PRO A 89 -9.34 -8.51 9.37
N GLU A 90 -8.61 -7.88 8.46
CA GLU A 90 -9.06 -6.69 7.73
C GLU A 90 -10.32 -6.96 6.91
N THR A 91 -10.58 -8.23 6.59
CA THR A 91 -11.82 -8.71 5.97
C THR A 91 -13.04 -8.47 6.86
N THR A 92 -12.87 -8.56 8.17
CA THR A 92 -13.91 -8.38 9.19
C THR A 92 -13.91 -6.94 9.71
N GLU A 93 -12.74 -6.31 9.88
CA GLU A 93 -12.66 -4.93 10.37
C GLU A 93 -13.03 -3.89 9.30
N TYR A 94 -12.65 -4.11 8.04
CA TYR A 94 -12.82 -3.13 6.94
C TYR A 94 -13.62 -3.65 5.74
N GLY A 95 -14.08 -4.91 5.76
CA GLY A 95 -14.85 -5.52 4.67
C GLY A 95 -14.02 -5.85 3.42
N ILE A 96 -12.69 -5.91 3.54
CA ILE A 96 -11.80 -6.19 2.40
C ILE A 96 -11.86 -7.69 2.08
N SER A 97 -12.22 -8.07 0.86
CA SER A 97 -12.16 -9.47 0.43
C SER A 97 -11.46 -9.61 -0.91
N SER A 98 -10.80 -10.74 -1.10
CA SER A 98 -10.19 -11.13 -2.37
C SER A 98 -10.90 -12.37 -2.89
N PHE A 99 -11.15 -12.42 -4.19
CA PHE A 99 -11.66 -13.62 -4.86
C PHE A 99 -10.79 -13.95 -6.06
N VAL A 100 -10.68 -15.24 -6.37
CA VAL A 100 -9.95 -15.72 -7.55
C VAL A 100 -10.94 -16.12 -8.62
N TYR A 101 -10.91 -15.43 -9.75
CA TYR A 101 -11.60 -15.85 -10.97
C TYR A 101 -10.67 -16.69 -11.84
N ARG A 102 -11.10 -17.91 -12.21
CA ARG A 102 -10.35 -18.79 -13.12
C ARG A 102 -11.27 -19.31 -14.22
N ALA A 103 -10.93 -19.02 -15.48
CA ALA A 103 -11.64 -19.52 -16.65
C ALA A 103 -10.65 -19.89 -17.76
N ALA A 104 -11.00 -20.90 -18.57
CA ALA A 104 -10.18 -21.34 -19.70
C ALA A 104 -10.34 -20.44 -20.94
N ARG A 105 -11.49 -19.76 -21.07
CA ARG A 105 -11.75 -18.80 -22.16
C ARG A 105 -11.45 -17.37 -21.70
N PRO A 106 -10.82 -16.53 -22.54
CA PRO A 106 -10.60 -15.13 -22.22
C PRO A 106 -11.94 -14.37 -22.16
N PHE A 107 -11.93 -13.22 -21.48
CA PHE A 107 -13.07 -12.30 -21.50
C PHE A 107 -13.30 -11.72 -22.90
N HIS A 108 -14.56 -11.41 -23.20
CA HIS A 108 -14.88 -10.58 -24.35
C HIS A 108 -14.49 -9.12 -24.05
N PRO A 109 -13.63 -8.46 -24.85
CA PRO A 109 -13.09 -7.14 -24.53
C PRO A 109 -14.16 -6.09 -24.21
N GLU A 110 -15.16 -5.94 -25.09
CA GLU A 110 -16.21 -4.93 -24.95
C GLU A 110 -17.12 -5.16 -23.75
N ARG A 111 -17.43 -6.44 -23.43
CA ARG A 111 -18.29 -6.77 -22.29
C ARG A 111 -17.57 -6.55 -20.97
N LEU A 112 -16.25 -6.78 -20.95
CA LEU A 112 -15.41 -6.50 -19.80
C LEU A 112 -15.29 -4.99 -19.58
N ALA A 113 -15.03 -4.20 -20.64
CA ALA A 113 -14.97 -2.75 -20.56
C ALA A 113 -16.29 -2.17 -20.00
N ALA A 114 -17.43 -2.60 -20.56
CA ALA A 114 -18.75 -2.21 -20.06
C ALA A 114 -18.98 -2.58 -18.58
N ALA A 115 -18.52 -3.76 -18.15
CA ALA A 115 -18.63 -4.20 -16.75
C ALA A 115 -17.73 -3.40 -15.79
N LEU A 116 -16.61 -2.86 -16.28
CA LEU A 116 -15.66 -2.05 -15.50
C LEU A 116 -15.97 -0.55 -15.54
N GLY A 117 -16.98 -0.12 -16.31
CA GLY A 117 -17.35 1.28 -16.44
C GLY A 117 -16.37 2.13 -17.26
N SER A 118 -15.59 1.49 -18.14
CA SER A 118 -14.62 2.13 -19.04
C SER A 118 -15.10 2.18 -20.47
#